data_AF-A0A7S1Q121-F1
#
_entry.id   AF-A0A7S1Q121-F1
#
_cell.length_a   1.000
_cell.length_b   1.000
_cell.length_c   1.000
_cell.angle_alpha   90.00
_cell.angle_beta   90.00
_cell.angle_gamma   90.00
#
_symmetry.space_group_name_H-M   'P 1'
#
loop_
_entity.id
_entity.type
_entity.pdbx_description
1 polymer ?
#
loop_
_entity_poly.entity_id
_entity_poly.type
_entity_poly.pdbx_seq_one_letter_code
_entity_poly.pdbx_strand_id
1 'polypeptide(L)'
;RLKAVVFSPRTAKMSFRRLLAVVVGARICSGATTSSFLAVSSRDFVFRGKTVFLSGANQPWLSYGWDFGNNQPRSNTCALQSYIRNVSAAGGNSIRMWVFIEGRHIPQYDQNGNVIATDKSKTLIPDLRRYIRFAASQNVFVNLCLWNGAKMQHFWESNVAAFFDPKDGDSKLTSFIDNVLTPMVHALKDEPGLMAWEIMNEPEGSVQTGIVDDEPCFDTTTLEGFQSCVGCAPDWTKGDIPMRRLQKFVNRQSAAIKAADPKALVTVGAWAVYAATDQQLSPPPGHAEGGSATAGGSPRKWFFDYWKDECLVKAGGLAT
;
A
#
# COMPACT_ATOMS: atom_id res chain seq x y z
N ARG A 1 -2.53 5.78 -23.39
CA ARG A 1 -3.59 6.55 -22.68
C ARG A 1 -4.55 5.52 -22.08
N LEU A 2 -4.60 5.37 -20.74
CA LEU A 2 -5.57 4.47 -20.08
C LEU A 2 -7.01 4.80 -20.50
N LYS A 3 -7.79 3.80 -20.87
CA LYS A 3 -9.23 3.85 -21.12
C LYS A 3 -9.93 3.21 -19.93
N ALA A 4 -10.85 3.92 -19.28
CA ALA A 4 -11.69 3.33 -18.24
C ALA A 4 -12.66 2.33 -18.87
N VAL A 5 -12.75 1.12 -18.31
CA VAL A 5 -13.86 0.19 -18.58
C VAL A 5 -15.07 0.73 -17.81
N VAL A 6 -16.04 1.27 -18.54
CA VAL A 6 -17.27 1.81 -17.96
C VAL A 6 -18.34 0.74 -18.09
N PHE A 7 -18.81 0.19 -16.98
CA PHE A 7 -20.06 -0.55 -16.97
C PHE A 7 -21.22 0.45 -17.03
N SER A 8 -21.93 0.47 -18.16
CA SER A 8 -23.14 1.29 -18.35
C SER A 8 -24.38 0.44 -18.12
N PRO A 9 -25.30 0.84 -17.22
CA PRO A 9 -26.68 0.38 -17.28
C PRO A 9 -27.32 0.90 -18.59
N ARG A 10 -28.10 0.05 -19.27
CA ARG A 10 -28.90 0.45 -20.43
C ARG A 10 -30.19 1.10 -19.95
N THR A 11 -30.42 2.37 -20.28
CA THR A 11 -31.77 2.94 -20.33
C THR A 11 -31.94 4.00 -21.42
N ALA A 12 -33.18 4.04 -21.91
CA ALA A 12 -33.71 4.58 -23.15
C ALA A 12 -33.42 6.06 -23.50
N LYS A 13 -33.38 6.30 -24.82
CA LYS A 13 -33.42 7.61 -25.47
C LYS A 13 -34.79 8.27 -25.24
N MET A 14 -34.78 9.58 -24.98
CA MET A 14 -35.93 10.44 -25.29
C MET A 14 -35.45 11.77 -25.85
N SER A 15 -36.00 12.12 -27.00
CA SER A 15 -35.74 13.35 -27.77
C SER A 15 -36.75 14.41 -27.35
N PHE A 16 -36.28 15.63 -27.11
CA PHE A 16 -37.11 16.82 -27.22
C PHE A 16 -36.31 17.99 -27.80
N ARG A 17 -36.76 18.47 -28.97
CA ARG A 17 -36.31 19.72 -29.60
C ARG A 17 -37.05 20.89 -28.96
N ARG A 18 -36.35 21.97 -28.64
CA ARG A 18 -36.82 23.36 -28.86
C ARG A 18 -35.67 24.38 -28.74
N LEU A 19 -35.64 25.28 -29.72
CA LEU A 19 -34.88 26.53 -29.83
C LEU A 19 -35.25 27.50 -28.69
N LEU A 20 -34.31 28.27 -28.14
CA LEU A 20 -34.11 29.71 -28.40
C LEU A 20 -33.15 30.37 -27.37
N ALA A 21 -32.55 31.49 -27.78
CA ALA A 21 -31.80 32.51 -27.04
C ALA A 21 -30.30 32.25 -26.80
N VAL A 22 -29.48 32.75 -27.75
CA VAL A 22 -28.04 32.99 -27.55
C VAL A 22 -27.88 34.33 -26.84
N VAL A 23 -27.69 34.29 -25.53
CA VAL A 23 -27.05 35.37 -24.78
C VAL A 23 -25.58 35.01 -24.71
N VAL A 24 -24.71 35.78 -25.38
CA VAL A 24 -23.25 35.65 -25.24
C VAL A 24 -22.84 36.26 -23.89
N GLY A 25 -23.14 35.54 -22.83
CA GLY A 25 -22.43 35.70 -21.57
C GLY A 25 -21.13 34.93 -21.68
N ALA A 26 -19.99 35.60 -21.54
CA ALA A 26 -18.69 34.96 -21.39
C ALA A 26 -18.71 34.12 -20.10
N ARG A 27 -19.22 32.89 -20.20
CA ARG A 27 -18.99 31.86 -19.18
C ARG A 27 -17.52 31.55 -19.26
N ILE A 28 -16.78 32.03 -18.27
CA ILE A 28 -15.55 31.37 -17.86
C ILE A 28 -15.99 29.97 -17.45
N CYS A 29 -15.97 29.04 -18.41
CA CYS A 29 -16.00 27.63 -18.11
C CYS A 29 -14.71 27.36 -17.35
N SER A 30 -14.78 27.46 -16.02
CA SER A 30 -13.84 26.80 -15.12
C SER A 30 -13.96 25.32 -15.41
N GLY A 31 -13.33 24.87 -16.49
CA GLY A 31 -13.26 23.47 -16.85
C GLY A 31 -12.51 22.80 -15.73
N ALA A 32 -13.24 22.10 -14.85
CA ALA A 32 -12.63 21.21 -13.88
C ALA A 32 -11.70 20.29 -14.68
N THR A 33 -10.39 20.50 -14.52
CA THR A 33 -9.37 19.65 -15.11
C THR A 33 -9.58 18.27 -14.50
N THR A 34 -10.26 17.39 -15.24
CA THR A 34 -10.47 16.01 -14.80
C THR A 34 -9.10 15.39 -14.58
N SER A 35 -8.78 15.04 -13.33
CA SER A 35 -7.49 14.44 -12.97
C SER A 35 -7.19 13.26 -13.91
N SER A 36 -6.00 13.26 -14.48
CA SER A 36 -5.49 12.18 -15.32
C SER A 36 -4.92 11.01 -14.52
N PHE A 37 -4.97 11.09 -13.19
CA PHE A 37 -4.51 10.08 -12.23
C PHE A 37 -5.70 9.52 -11.44
N LEU A 38 -5.51 8.34 -10.86
CA LEU A 38 -6.46 7.80 -9.91
C LEU A 38 -6.51 8.69 -8.67
N ALA A 39 -7.71 8.93 -8.14
CA ALA A 39 -7.93 9.68 -6.92
C ALA A 39 -8.96 8.97 -6.04
N VAL A 40 -9.11 9.44 -4.81
CA VAL A 40 -10.20 9.05 -3.92
C VAL A 40 -11.15 10.25 -3.79
N SER A 41 -12.44 10.00 -3.90
CA SER A 41 -13.49 10.98 -3.61
C SER A 41 -14.48 10.35 -2.64
N SER A 42 -14.54 10.90 -1.42
CA SER A 42 -15.26 10.27 -0.31
C SER A 42 -14.76 8.83 -0.09
N ARG A 43 -15.56 7.82 -0.44
CA ARG A 43 -15.26 6.39 -0.28
C ARG A 43 -14.93 5.67 -1.58
N ASP A 44 -14.94 6.38 -2.71
CA ASP A 44 -14.84 5.77 -4.03
C ASP A 44 -13.51 6.13 -4.71
N PHE A 45 -12.94 5.17 -5.44
CA PHE A 45 -11.89 5.47 -6.40
C PHE A 45 -12.48 6.16 -7.63
N VAL A 46 -11.84 7.24 -8.07
CA VAL A 46 -12.28 8.05 -9.22
C VAL A 46 -11.13 8.22 -10.19
N PHE A 47 -11.40 7.93 -11.47
CA PHE A 47 -10.47 8.18 -12.57
C PHE A 47 -11.16 8.97 -13.67
N ARG A 48 -10.62 10.15 -14.03
CA ARG A 48 -11.20 11.07 -15.02
C ARG A 48 -12.69 11.35 -14.78
N GLY A 49 -13.04 11.59 -13.52
CA GLY A 49 -14.40 11.93 -13.09
C GLY A 49 -15.39 10.75 -13.10
N LYS A 50 -14.92 9.51 -13.24
CA LYS A 50 -15.76 8.31 -13.15
C LYS A 50 -15.33 7.45 -11.98
N THR A 51 -16.29 6.95 -11.22
CA THR A 51 -16.04 5.90 -10.23
C THR A 51 -15.47 4.68 -10.93
N VAL A 52 -14.43 4.09 -10.34
CA VAL A 52 -13.78 2.88 -10.83
C VAL A 52 -13.72 1.84 -9.73
N PHE A 53 -13.90 0.58 -10.11
CA PHE A 53 -13.62 -0.57 -9.27
C PHE A 53 -12.30 -1.20 -9.72
N LEU A 54 -11.41 -1.48 -8.78
CA LEU A 54 -10.11 -2.10 -9.06
C LEU A 54 -10.27 -3.62 -9.05
N SER A 55 -10.28 -4.22 -10.24
CA SER A 55 -10.40 -5.67 -10.44
C SER A 55 -9.12 -6.18 -11.07
N GLY A 56 -8.45 -7.12 -10.42
CA GLY A 56 -7.10 -7.48 -10.83
C GLY A 56 -6.53 -8.68 -10.10
N ALA A 57 -5.20 -8.78 -10.13
CA ALA A 57 -4.47 -9.85 -9.48
C ALA A 57 -3.29 -9.31 -8.69
N ASN A 58 -2.86 -10.08 -7.69
CA ASN A 58 -1.51 -9.94 -7.18
C ASN A 58 -0.56 -10.59 -8.19
N GLN A 59 0.45 -9.85 -8.60
CA GLN A 59 1.65 -10.39 -9.20
C GLN A 59 2.76 -10.06 -8.21
N PRO A 60 2.75 -10.70 -7.04
CA PRO A 60 3.50 -10.17 -5.92
C PRO A 60 5.00 -10.30 -6.18
N TRP A 61 5.41 -11.23 -7.06
CA TRP A 61 6.73 -11.31 -7.66
C TRP A 61 6.72 -12.23 -8.90
N LEU A 62 7.79 -12.20 -9.70
CA LEU A 62 8.22 -13.32 -10.54
C LEU A 62 9.40 -14.02 -9.86
N SER A 63 10.42 -13.24 -9.47
CA SER A 63 11.55 -13.64 -8.64
C SER A 63 11.48 -12.87 -7.34
N TYR A 64 11.20 -13.56 -6.23
CA TYR A 64 10.94 -12.95 -4.92
C TYR A 64 12.08 -11.99 -4.50
N GLY A 65 11.79 -10.68 -4.54
CA GLY A 65 12.72 -9.61 -4.16
C GLY A 65 13.79 -9.30 -5.20
N TRP A 66 13.69 -9.89 -6.39
CA TRP A 66 14.68 -9.84 -7.47
C TRP A 66 14.04 -9.58 -8.84
N ASP A 67 12.93 -8.84 -8.88
CA ASP A 67 12.22 -8.53 -10.13
C ASP A 67 12.71 -7.26 -10.84
N PHE A 68 13.28 -6.32 -10.08
CA PHE A 68 13.70 -5.01 -10.58
C PHE A 68 15.06 -4.63 -9.99
N GLY A 69 15.81 -3.77 -10.70
CA GLY A 69 17.13 -3.32 -10.24
C GLY A 69 18.23 -4.37 -10.45
N ASN A 70 19.48 -3.95 -10.26
CA ASN A 70 20.67 -4.79 -10.48
C ASN A 70 20.74 -5.45 -11.87
N ASN A 71 20.27 -4.76 -12.92
CA ASN A 71 20.27 -5.26 -14.31
C ASN A 71 19.56 -6.61 -14.47
N GLN A 72 18.33 -6.76 -13.95
CA GLN A 72 17.56 -7.97 -14.18
C GLN A 72 17.49 -8.35 -15.67
N PRO A 73 17.50 -9.66 -15.99
CA PRO A 73 17.50 -10.10 -17.38
C PRO A 73 16.22 -9.66 -18.08
N ARG A 74 16.33 -9.37 -19.38
CA ARG A 74 15.19 -8.96 -20.22
C ARG A 74 14.02 -9.96 -20.17
N SER A 75 14.29 -11.25 -19.98
CA SER A 75 13.28 -12.29 -19.80
C SER A 75 12.33 -11.99 -18.65
N ASN A 76 12.83 -11.44 -17.52
CA ASN A 76 11.98 -11.05 -16.39
C ASN A 76 11.01 -9.95 -16.82
N THR A 77 11.50 -8.89 -17.46
CA THR A 77 10.63 -7.83 -18.00
C THR A 77 9.56 -8.42 -18.93
N CYS A 78 9.93 -9.33 -19.85
CA CYS A 78 8.97 -9.94 -20.77
C CYS A 78 7.90 -10.78 -20.06
N ALA A 79 8.29 -11.57 -19.06
CA ALA A 79 7.39 -12.37 -18.23
C ALA A 79 6.46 -11.48 -17.40
N LEU A 80 6.99 -10.46 -16.72
CA LEU A 80 6.20 -9.51 -15.93
C LEU A 80 5.14 -8.82 -16.80
N GLN A 81 5.53 -8.39 -18.01
CA GLN A 81 4.61 -7.78 -18.98
C GLN A 81 3.56 -8.76 -19.52
N SER A 82 3.84 -10.07 -19.54
CA SER A 82 2.86 -11.07 -19.99
C SER A 82 1.71 -11.21 -19.00
N TYR A 83 1.97 -11.14 -17.69
CA TYR A 83 0.93 -11.16 -16.67
C TYR A 83 0.01 -9.94 -16.78
N ILE A 84 0.56 -8.75 -17.02
CA ILE A 84 -0.24 -7.54 -17.30
C ILE A 84 -1.16 -7.75 -18.51
N ARG A 85 -0.65 -8.34 -19.60
CA ARG A 85 -1.49 -8.63 -20.78
C ARG A 85 -2.61 -9.59 -20.43
N ASN A 86 -2.33 -10.62 -19.64
CA ASN A 86 -3.32 -11.61 -19.24
C ASN A 86 -4.41 -10.98 -18.34
N VAL A 87 -4.04 -10.13 -17.38
CA VAL A 87 -4.99 -9.37 -16.56
C VAL A 87 -5.88 -8.49 -17.43
N SER A 88 -5.28 -7.73 -18.35
CA SER A 88 -6.03 -6.87 -19.27
C SER A 88 -6.97 -7.67 -20.18
N ALA A 89 -6.50 -8.78 -20.75
CA ALA A 89 -7.30 -9.66 -21.61
C ALA A 89 -8.47 -10.33 -20.87
N ALA A 90 -8.32 -10.59 -19.57
CA ALA A 90 -9.38 -11.08 -18.69
C ALA A 90 -10.37 -9.98 -18.23
N GLY A 91 -10.19 -8.73 -18.67
CA GLY A 91 -11.03 -7.59 -18.28
C GLY A 91 -10.62 -6.92 -16.96
N GLY A 92 -9.49 -7.32 -16.37
CA GLY A 92 -8.91 -6.68 -15.20
C GLY A 92 -8.24 -5.34 -15.54
N ASN A 93 -8.12 -4.48 -14.52
CA ASN A 93 -7.60 -3.11 -14.63
C ASN A 93 -6.58 -2.74 -13.55
N SER A 94 -6.17 -3.68 -12.69
CA SER A 94 -5.18 -3.43 -11.64
C SER A 94 -4.24 -4.62 -11.43
N ILE A 95 -3.03 -4.34 -10.96
CA ILE A 95 -2.07 -5.34 -10.53
C ILE A 95 -1.31 -4.85 -9.30
N ARG A 96 -1.07 -5.73 -8.35
CA ARG A 96 -0.27 -5.45 -7.14
C ARG A 96 1.08 -6.14 -7.24
N MET A 97 2.17 -5.39 -7.11
CA MET A 97 3.55 -5.81 -7.35
C MET A 97 4.42 -5.46 -6.15
N TRP A 98 5.20 -6.41 -5.63
CA TRP A 98 6.14 -6.13 -4.54
C TRP A 98 7.50 -5.70 -5.07
N VAL A 99 8.22 -4.88 -4.29
CA VAL A 99 9.49 -4.26 -4.73
C VAL A 99 10.67 -4.69 -3.86
N PHE A 100 10.79 -4.16 -2.64
CA PHE A 100 11.96 -4.42 -1.77
C PHE A 100 11.75 -5.66 -0.90
N ILE A 101 10.49 -5.93 -0.52
CA ILE A 101 10.07 -7.10 0.26
C ILE A 101 10.77 -7.16 1.62
N GLU A 102 11.88 -7.88 1.73
CA GLU A 102 12.71 -8.06 2.94
C GLU A 102 14.00 -7.23 2.89
N GLY A 103 14.26 -6.52 1.79
CA GLY A 103 15.46 -5.71 1.61
C GLY A 103 16.72 -6.53 1.28
N ARG A 104 16.62 -7.83 0.99
CA ARG A 104 17.78 -8.73 0.81
C ARG A 104 18.66 -8.38 -0.40
N HIS A 105 18.05 -7.80 -1.42
CA HIS A 105 18.64 -7.66 -2.75
C HIS A 105 18.73 -6.20 -3.21
N ILE A 106 17.67 -5.47 -2.90
CA ILE A 106 17.53 -4.03 -3.06
C ILE A 106 16.78 -3.54 -1.81
N PRO A 107 17.04 -2.33 -1.31
CA PRO A 107 18.02 -1.36 -1.80
C PRO A 107 19.48 -1.75 -1.50
N GLN A 108 20.43 -0.89 -1.85
CA GLN A 108 21.84 -1.09 -1.50
C GLN A 108 22.14 -0.49 -0.12
N TYR A 109 22.85 -1.26 0.70
CA TYR A 109 23.25 -0.88 2.05
C TYR A 109 24.77 -0.69 2.14
N ASP A 110 25.22 0.19 3.05
CA ASP A 110 26.62 0.26 3.49
C ASP A 110 26.93 -0.80 4.57
N GLN A 111 28.16 -0.81 5.09
CA GLN A 111 28.60 -1.76 6.12
C GLN A 111 27.90 -1.57 7.48
N ASN A 112 27.28 -0.40 7.71
CA ASN A 112 26.56 -0.07 8.94
C ASN A 112 25.04 -0.30 8.80
N GLY A 113 24.58 -0.78 7.65
CA GLY A 113 23.15 -0.99 7.36
C GLY A 113 22.39 0.28 7.00
N ASN A 114 23.07 1.39 6.66
CA ASN A 114 22.41 2.54 6.05
C ASN A 114 22.18 2.29 4.57
N VAL A 115 21.03 2.71 4.06
CA VAL A 115 20.71 2.66 2.63
C VAL A 115 21.45 3.77 1.90
N ILE A 116 22.15 3.42 0.82
CA ILE A 116 22.99 4.34 0.05
C ILE A 116 22.57 4.50 -1.42
N ALA A 117 21.79 3.57 -1.98
CA ALA A 117 21.28 3.66 -3.34
C ALA A 117 20.08 2.73 -3.58
N THR A 118 19.34 2.95 -4.66
CA THR A 118 18.20 2.10 -5.06
C THR A 118 18.61 0.65 -5.32
N ASP A 119 19.77 0.48 -5.95
CA ASP A 119 20.36 -0.80 -6.36
C ASP A 119 21.79 -0.52 -6.88
N LYS A 120 22.66 -1.53 -6.90
CA LYS A 120 24.08 -1.38 -7.29
C LYS A 120 24.24 -0.89 -8.73
N SER A 121 23.32 -1.28 -9.62
CA SER A 121 23.37 -0.94 -11.04
C SER A 121 22.57 0.31 -11.41
N LYS A 122 21.90 0.97 -10.45
CA LYS A 122 21.05 2.15 -10.67
C LYS A 122 19.96 1.94 -11.73
N THR A 123 19.37 0.75 -11.76
CA THR A 123 18.38 0.31 -12.76
C THR A 123 16.95 0.18 -12.22
N LEU A 124 16.75 0.23 -10.91
CA LEU A 124 15.43 0.06 -10.29
C LEU A 124 14.39 1.04 -10.85
N ILE A 125 14.69 2.35 -10.84
CA ILE A 125 13.77 3.39 -11.32
C ILE A 125 13.44 3.21 -12.81
N PRO A 126 14.43 3.04 -13.73
CA PRO A 126 14.14 2.71 -15.13
C PRO A 126 13.27 1.46 -15.33
N ASP A 127 13.48 0.40 -14.55
CA ASP A 127 12.73 -0.84 -14.69
C ASP A 127 11.28 -0.68 -14.22
N LEU A 128 11.07 -0.07 -13.06
CA LEU A 128 9.73 0.26 -12.55
C LEU A 128 8.97 1.17 -13.52
N ARG A 129 9.64 2.21 -14.05
CA ARG A 129 9.06 3.08 -15.08
C ARG A 129 8.60 2.28 -16.31
N ARG A 130 9.45 1.38 -16.82
CA ARG A 130 9.11 0.53 -17.97
C ARG A 130 7.89 -0.36 -17.67
N TYR A 131 7.85 -0.95 -16.47
CA TYR A 131 6.74 -1.79 -16.03
C TYR A 131 5.42 -1.00 -15.93
N ILE A 132 5.43 0.14 -15.25
CA ILE A 132 4.26 1.01 -15.07
C ILE A 132 3.75 1.56 -16.41
N ARG A 133 4.65 2.01 -17.30
CA ARG A 133 4.26 2.49 -18.63
C ARG A 133 3.66 1.37 -19.48
N PHE A 134 4.19 0.16 -19.37
CA PHE A 134 3.60 -0.99 -20.06
C PHE A 134 2.20 -1.29 -19.52
N ALA A 135 2.01 -1.32 -18.20
CA ALA A 135 0.68 -1.48 -17.57
C ALA A 135 -0.31 -0.42 -18.07
N ALA A 136 0.10 0.86 -18.10
CA ALA A 136 -0.71 1.94 -18.62
C ALA A 136 -1.07 1.79 -20.11
N SER A 137 -0.20 1.17 -20.91
CA SER A 137 -0.48 0.86 -22.32
C SER A 137 -1.57 -0.21 -22.47
N GLN A 138 -1.72 -1.07 -21.47
CA GLN A 138 -2.71 -2.15 -21.40
C GLN A 138 -3.96 -1.76 -20.58
N ASN A 139 -4.08 -0.47 -20.20
CA ASN A 139 -5.16 0.03 -19.32
C ASN A 139 -5.19 -0.61 -17.92
N VAL A 140 -4.02 -1.00 -17.40
CA VAL A 140 -3.86 -1.59 -16.06
C VAL A 140 -3.13 -0.59 -15.15
N PHE A 141 -3.66 -0.44 -13.93
CA PHE A 141 -3.05 0.29 -12.83
C PHE A 141 -2.09 -0.60 -12.04
N VAL A 142 -1.04 -0.01 -11.45
CA VAL A 142 -0.02 -0.70 -10.67
C VAL A 142 -0.01 -0.17 -9.24
N ASN A 143 -0.27 -1.04 -8.27
CA ASN A 143 0.04 -0.82 -6.86
C ASN A 143 1.45 -1.34 -6.55
N LEU A 144 2.35 -0.50 -6.08
CA LEU A 144 3.70 -0.88 -5.69
C LEU A 144 3.79 -1.09 -4.18
N CYS A 145 3.87 -2.35 -3.75
CA CYS A 145 4.10 -2.71 -2.35
C CYS A 145 5.59 -2.72 -2.03
N LEU A 146 6.02 -1.85 -1.12
CA LEU A 146 7.43 -1.65 -0.83
C LEU A 146 7.99 -2.82 -0.02
N TRP A 147 7.37 -3.13 1.13
CA TRP A 147 7.90 -4.06 2.12
C TRP A 147 6.95 -5.23 2.42
N ASN A 148 7.49 -6.29 3.03
CA ASN A 148 6.73 -7.47 3.43
C ASN A 148 6.87 -7.76 4.93
N GLY A 149 5.79 -7.53 5.69
CA GLY A 149 5.62 -7.90 7.09
C GLY A 149 5.19 -9.35 7.32
N ALA A 150 4.71 -10.04 6.28
CA ALA A 150 4.33 -11.46 6.33
C ALA A 150 5.51 -12.42 6.40
N LYS A 151 6.71 -11.93 6.11
CA LYS A 151 7.94 -12.70 6.15
C LYS A 151 9.08 -11.80 6.59
N MET A 152 9.13 -11.53 7.88
CA MET A 152 10.22 -10.85 8.54
C MET A 152 10.95 -11.88 9.41
N GLN A 153 11.83 -12.65 8.78
CA GLN A 153 12.70 -13.57 9.50
C GLN A 153 13.68 -12.77 10.38
N HIS A 154 14.37 -13.46 11.29
CA HIS A 154 15.31 -12.86 12.25
C HIS A 154 16.15 -11.69 11.67
N PHE A 155 16.45 -10.70 12.50
CA PHE A 155 17.10 -9.42 12.11
C PHE A 155 18.39 -9.56 11.28
N TRP A 156 19.05 -10.72 11.30
CA TRP A 156 20.25 -11.01 10.51
C TRP A 156 19.97 -11.53 9.08
N GLU A 157 18.74 -11.93 8.76
CA GLU A 157 18.32 -12.42 7.43
C GLU A 157 17.51 -11.39 6.64
N SER A 158 16.95 -10.39 7.31
CA SER A 158 16.00 -9.44 6.75
C SER A 158 16.45 -8.00 7.02
N ASN A 159 16.86 -7.29 5.96
CA ASN A 159 17.34 -5.91 6.10
C ASN A 159 16.23 -4.93 6.45
N VAL A 160 14.95 -5.25 6.17
CA VAL A 160 13.82 -4.43 6.62
C VAL A 160 13.65 -4.46 8.14
N ALA A 161 14.02 -5.57 8.81
CA ALA A 161 13.97 -5.68 10.27
C ALA A 161 14.87 -4.63 10.95
N ALA A 162 15.99 -4.26 10.31
CA ALA A 162 16.90 -3.26 10.83
C ALA A 162 16.28 -1.86 10.97
N PHE A 163 15.20 -1.55 10.26
CA PHE A 163 14.48 -0.28 10.42
C PHE A 163 13.65 -0.23 11.70
N PHE A 164 13.43 -1.36 12.35
CA PHE A 164 12.68 -1.47 13.61
C PHE A 164 13.60 -1.56 14.84
N ASP A 165 14.93 -1.58 14.64
CA ASP A 165 15.90 -1.57 15.73
C ASP A 165 15.72 -0.32 16.61
N PRO A 166 15.52 -0.46 17.93
CA PRO A 166 15.31 0.67 18.83
C PRO A 166 16.51 1.62 18.95
N LYS A 167 17.73 1.15 18.64
CA LYS A 167 18.98 1.91 18.75
C LYS A 167 19.19 2.85 17.55
N ASP A 168 19.02 2.34 16.33
CA ASP A 168 19.40 3.07 15.11
C ASP A 168 18.44 2.87 13.91
N GLY A 169 17.32 2.17 14.11
CA GLY A 169 16.36 1.90 13.04
C GLY A 169 15.75 3.16 12.43
N ASP A 170 15.56 4.20 13.25
CA ASP A 170 15.06 5.50 12.78
C ASP A 170 16.02 6.19 11.80
N SER A 171 17.34 6.14 12.05
CA SER A 171 18.35 6.70 11.13
C SER A 171 18.51 5.86 9.87
N LYS A 172 18.42 4.53 9.99
CA LYS A 172 18.44 3.63 8.82
C LYS A 172 17.22 3.87 7.93
N LEU A 173 16.03 4.03 8.52
CA LEU A 173 14.83 4.40 7.77
C LEU A 173 14.96 5.78 7.09
N THR A 174 15.55 6.77 7.76
CA THR A 174 15.84 8.07 7.14
C THR A 174 16.72 7.90 5.90
N SER A 175 17.79 7.11 6.00
CA SER A 175 18.68 6.87 4.86
C SER A 175 17.96 6.23 3.66
N PHE A 176 16.99 5.33 3.92
CA PHE A 176 16.13 4.79 2.86
C PHE A 176 15.24 5.86 2.24
N ILE A 177 14.59 6.68 3.08
CA ILE A 177 13.70 7.72 2.63
C ILE A 177 14.43 8.72 1.72
N ASP A 178 15.63 9.15 2.12
CA ASP A 178 16.38 10.19 1.44
C ASP A 178 17.05 9.67 0.17
N ASN A 179 17.68 8.50 0.24
CA ASN A 179 18.50 7.99 -0.87
C ASN A 179 17.71 7.15 -1.88
N VAL A 180 16.51 6.69 -1.53
CA VAL A 180 15.73 5.76 -2.36
C VAL A 180 14.29 6.21 -2.54
N LEU A 181 13.49 6.29 -1.46
CA LEU A 181 12.05 6.50 -1.59
C LEU A 181 11.72 7.84 -2.24
N THR A 182 12.27 8.93 -1.73
CA THR A 182 11.99 10.29 -2.23
C THR A 182 12.43 10.46 -3.70
N PRO A 183 13.66 10.08 -4.11
CA PRO A 183 14.05 10.11 -5.52
C PRO A 183 13.17 9.23 -6.41
N MET A 184 12.78 8.04 -5.94
CA MET A 184 11.94 7.12 -6.69
C MET A 184 10.53 7.68 -6.90
N VAL A 185 9.93 8.28 -5.88
CA VAL A 185 8.62 8.94 -5.97
C VAL A 185 8.69 10.11 -6.95
N HIS A 186 9.67 11.00 -6.82
CA HIS A 186 9.84 12.11 -7.75
C HIS A 186 10.01 11.64 -9.21
N ALA A 187 10.73 10.54 -9.44
CA ALA A 187 10.95 10.01 -10.76
C ALA A 187 9.72 9.33 -11.38
N LEU A 188 8.80 8.80 -10.56
CA LEU A 188 7.66 8.00 -11.00
C LEU A 188 6.30 8.69 -10.85
N LYS A 189 6.23 9.86 -10.20
CA LYS A 189 4.99 10.59 -9.90
C LYS A 189 4.11 10.90 -11.12
N ASP A 190 4.70 11.03 -12.30
CA ASP A 190 3.97 11.37 -13.54
C ASP A 190 3.64 10.15 -14.40
N GLU A 191 3.95 8.94 -13.92
CA GLU A 191 3.67 7.72 -14.65
C GLU A 191 2.19 7.35 -14.54
N PRO A 192 1.43 7.32 -15.65
CA PRO A 192 -0.04 7.28 -15.61
C PRO A 192 -0.61 5.94 -15.15
N GLY A 193 0.20 4.88 -15.16
CA GLY A 193 -0.18 3.56 -14.66
C GLY A 193 0.06 3.39 -13.16
N LEU A 194 0.76 4.32 -12.50
CA LEU A 194 1.02 4.24 -11.07
C LEU A 194 -0.26 4.58 -10.31
N MET A 195 -0.73 3.63 -9.51
CA MET A 195 -1.97 3.70 -8.77
C MET A 195 -1.77 4.24 -7.37
N ALA A 196 -0.92 3.55 -6.63
CA ALA A 196 -0.68 3.76 -5.21
C ALA A 196 0.69 3.19 -4.84
N TRP A 197 1.20 3.70 -3.73
CA TRP A 197 2.30 3.12 -2.99
C TRP A 197 1.71 2.39 -1.80
N GLU A 198 2.03 1.12 -1.64
CA GLU A 198 1.68 0.37 -0.45
C GLU A 198 2.92 0.20 0.41
N ILE A 199 2.86 0.70 1.66
CA ILE A 199 4.07 0.73 2.48
C ILE A 199 4.50 -0.69 2.86
N MET A 200 3.56 -1.52 3.32
CA MET A 200 3.89 -2.86 3.78
C MET A 200 2.71 -3.81 3.57
N ASN A 201 3.03 -5.00 3.06
CA ASN A 201 2.17 -6.17 3.08
C ASN A 201 2.13 -6.76 4.49
N GLU A 202 0.95 -6.89 5.08
CA GLU A 202 0.67 -7.62 6.32
C GLU A 202 1.67 -7.32 7.46
N PRO A 203 1.75 -6.05 7.92
CA PRO A 203 2.59 -5.68 9.05
C PRO A 203 2.30 -6.51 10.31
N GLU A 204 1.06 -6.99 10.48
CA GLU A 204 0.64 -7.82 11.63
C GLU A 204 1.32 -9.18 11.66
N GLY A 205 1.96 -9.62 10.57
CA GLY A 205 2.75 -10.84 10.56
C GLY A 205 3.90 -10.84 11.55
N SER A 206 4.38 -9.64 11.91
CA SER A 206 5.58 -9.42 12.73
C SER A 206 5.33 -8.58 13.98
N VAL A 207 4.06 -8.31 14.32
CA VAL A 207 3.70 -7.40 15.42
C VAL A 207 3.70 -8.10 16.78
N GLN A 208 4.07 -7.39 17.84
CA GLN A 208 3.83 -7.84 19.21
C GLN A 208 2.33 -7.88 19.51
N THR A 209 1.82 -9.03 19.95
CA THR A 209 0.39 -9.22 20.31
C THR A 209 0.21 -9.28 21.81
N GLY A 210 -0.96 -8.86 22.33
CA GLY A 210 -1.25 -8.90 23.77
C GLY A 210 -0.59 -7.80 24.60
N ILE A 211 -0.07 -6.76 23.96
CA ILE A 211 0.53 -5.61 24.66
C ILE A 211 -0.59 -4.68 25.12
N VAL A 212 -0.61 -4.41 26.43
CA VAL A 212 -1.47 -3.39 27.04
C VAL A 212 -0.75 -2.04 26.96
N ASP A 213 -1.42 -1.01 26.43
CA ASP A 213 -0.92 0.37 26.38
C ASP A 213 -2.06 1.34 26.68
N ASP A 214 -1.78 2.43 27.40
CA ASP A 214 -2.78 3.45 27.74
C ASP A 214 -3.28 4.20 26.50
N GLU A 215 -2.49 4.21 25.42
CA GLU A 215 -2.89 4.74 24.13
C GLU A 215 -3.47 3.61 23.25
N PRO A 216 -4.79 3.63 22.95
CA PRO A 216 -5.45 2.55 22.21
C PRO A 216 -4.83 2.22 20.85
N CYS A 217 -4.17 3.19 20.21
CA CYS A 217 -3.46 2.97 18.96
C CYS A 217 -2.29 1.97 19.07
N PHE A 218 -1.73 1.76 20.26
CA PHE A 218 -0.59 0.86 20.48
C PHE A 218 -0.97 -0.40 21.27
N ASP A 219 -2.17 -0.45 21.84
CA ASP A 219 -2.71 -1.62 22.53
C ASP A 219 -3.03 -2.73 21.53
N THR A 220 -2.36 -3.88 21.66
CA THR A 220 -2.53 -5.04 20.78
C THR A 220 -3.26 -6.21 21.45
N THR A 221 -3.98 -5.95 22.56
CA THR A 221 -4.81 -6.98 23.22
C THR A 221 -5.95 -7.48 22.33
N THR A 222 -6.41 -6.65 21.37
CA THR A 222 -7.41 -7.07 20.38
C THR A 222 -6.90 -8.13 19.42
N LEU A 223 -5.57 -8.21 19.22
CA LEU A 223 -4.91 -9.19 18.36
C LEU A 223 -4.55 -10.49 19.09
N GLU A 224 -4.38 -10.44 20.42
CA GLU A 224 -4.03 -11.61 21.24
C GLU A 224 -5.05 -12.74 21.12
N GLY A 225 -6.32 -12.37 20.97
CA GLY A 225 -7.40 -13.33 20.83
C GLY A 225 -7.21 -14.30 19.65
N PHE A 226 -6.46 -13.92 18.63
CA PHE A 226 -6.22 -14.73 17.44
C PHE A 226 -5.12 -15.79 17.63
N GLN A 227 -4.42 -15.84 18.77
CA GLN A 227 -3.29 -16.76 18.98
C GLN A 227 -3.68 -18.25 18.87
N SER A 228 -4.94 -18.61 19.13
CA SER A 228 -5.43 -19.98 18.90
C SER A 228 -5.85 -20.27 17.46
N CYS A 229 -5.82 -19.28 16.56
CA CYS A 229 -6.16 -19.48 15.15
C CYS A 229 -5.01 -20.15 14.39
N VAL A 230 -5.22 -21.39 13.96
CA VAL A 230 -4.26 -22.11 13.12
C VAL A 230 -4.20 -21.45 11.73
N GLY A 231 -3.04 -20.90 11.38
CA GLY A 231 -2.78 -20.31 10.06
C GLY A 231 -3.33 -18.90 9.86
N CYS A 232 -3.93 -18.28 10.88
CA CYS A 232 -4.35 -16.87 10.82
C CYS A 232 -3.95 -16.03 12.04
N ALA A 233 -3.25 -16.61 13.02
CA ALA A 233 -2.72 -15.87 14.15
C ALA A 233 -1.70 -14.81 13.69
N PRO A 234 -1.84 -13.53 14.09
CA PRO A 234 -0.81 -12.51 13.89
C PRO A 234 0.48 -12.89 14.65
N ASP A 235 1.57 -12.18 14.38
CA ASP A 235 2.91 -12.53 14.88
C ASP A 235 3.41 -13.93 14.42
N TRP A 236 2.99 -14.40 13.25
CA TRP A 236 3.44 -15.71 12.77
C TRP A 236 4.91 -15.73 12.37
N THR A 237 5.52 -14.57 12.11
CA THR A 237 6.95 -14.46 11.80
C THR A 237 7.83 -14.43 13.04
N LYS A 238 7.25 -14.16 14.22
CA LYS A 238 7.99 -13.91 15.46
C LYS A 238 8.95 -12.73 15.33
N GLY A 239 8.51 -11.70 14.62
CA GLY A 239 9.26 -10.46 14.43
C GLY A 239 9.34 -9.60 15.69
N ASP A 240 8.41 -9.77 16.65
CA ASP A 240 8.42 -9.10 17.95
C ASP A 240 8.50 -7.56 17.85
N ILE A 241 7.82 -6.97 16.86
CA ILE A 241 7.85 -5.52 16.61
C ILE A 241 6.70 -4.80 17.33
N PRO A 242 6.98 -3.80 18.18
CA PRO A 242 5.92 -3.01 18.80
C PRO A 242 5.03 -2.31 17.76
N MET A 243 3.71 -2.28 17.97
CA MET A 243 2.74 -1.63 17.07
C MET A 243 3.13 -0.17 16.75
N ARG A 244 3.55 0.57 17.78
CA ARG A 244 4.05 1.95 17.63
C ARG A 244 5.19 2.07 16.61
N ARG A 245 6.10 1.10 16.53
CA ARG A 245 7.22 1.11 15.58
C ARG A 245 6.76 0.81 14.16
N LEU A 246 5.80 -0.11 13.98
CA LEU A 246 5.18 -0.37 12.67
C LEU A 246 4.42 0.86 12.16
N GLN A 247 3.60 1.48 12.99
CA GLN A 247 2.86 2.70 12.63
C GLN A 247 3.79 3.86 12.31
N LYS A 248 4.87 4.06 13.08
CA LYS A 248 5.90 5.07 12.78
C LYS A 248 6.58 4.80 11.44
N PHE A 249 6.92 3.55 11.16
CA PHE A 249 7.51 3.12 9.90
C PHE A 249 6.60 3.40 8.71
N VAL A 250 5.30 3.09 8.84
CA VAL A 250 4.28 3.42 7.83
C VAL A 250 4.18 4.93 7.65
N ASN A 251 3.98 5.67 8.75
CA ASN A 251 3.75 7.12 8.69
C ASN A 251 4.91 7.85 8.01
N ARG A 252 6.15 7.61 8.43
CA ARG A 252 7.31 8.37 7.91
C ARG A 252 7.50 8.21 6.41
N GLN A 253 7.22 7.02 5.88
CA GLN A 253 7.28 6.77 4.44
C GLN A 253 6.07 7.35 3.70
N SER A 254 4.87 7.22 4.25
CA SER A 254 3.67 7.88 3.71
C SER A 254 3.85 9.38 3.61
N ALA A 255 4.40 10.02 4.65
CA ALA A 255 4.69 11.44 4.69
C ALA A 255 5.73 11.85 3.62
N ALA A 256 6.81 11.08 3.48
CA ALA A 256 7.81 11.33 2.43
C ALA A 256 7.21 11.21 1.01
N ILE A 257 6.37 10.19 0.77
CA ILE A 257 5.67 10.01 -0.51
C ILE A 257 4.75 11.20 -0.78
N LYS A 258 3.94 11.63 0.19
CA LYS A 258 3.01 12.76 0.05
C LYS A 258 3.73 14.10 -0.12
N ALA A 259 4.85 14.30 0.56
CA ALA A 259 5.69 15.49 0.37
C ALA A 259 6.30 15.52 -1.04
N ALA A 260 6.76 14.38 -1.55
CA ALA A 260 7.35 14.27 -2.89
C ALA A 260 6.31 14.29 -4.03
N ASP A 261 5.11 13.77 -3.76
CA ASP A 261 3.98 13.73 -4.66
C ASP A 261 2.61 13.86 -3.94
N PRO A 262 2.07 15.08 -3.77
CA PRO A 262 0.85 15.31 -2.99
C PRO A 262 -0.41 14.57 -3.48
N LYS A 263 -0.46 14.22 -4.78
CA LYS A 263 -1.57 13.45 -5.36
C LYS A 263 -1.43 11.94 -5.20
N ALA A 264 -0.29 11.43 -4.74
CA ALA A 264 -0.05 10.01 -4.62
C ALA A 264 -1.06 9.37 -3.65
N LEU A 265 -1.58 8.19 -4.01
CA LEU A 265 -2.32 7.35 -3.08
C LEU A 265 -1.33 6.49 -2.30
N VAL A 266 -1.56 6.36 -0.99
CA VAL A 266 -0.76 5.52 -0.10
C VAL A 266 -1.68 4.58 0.66
N THR A 267 -1.23 3.34 0.89
CA THR A 267 -2.03 2.32 1.58
C THR A 267 -1.14 1.35 2.37
N VAL A 268 -1.78 0.49 3.17
CA VAL A 268 -1.18 -0.63 3.90
C VAL A 268 -2.08 -1.84 3.66
N GLY A 269 -1.50 -2.98 3.30
CA GLY A 269 -2.25 -4.22 3.11
C GLY A 269 -2.34 -5.00 4.42
N ALA A 270 -3.25 -4.63 5.32
CA ALA A 270 -3.47 -5.37 6.57
C ALA A 270 -3.85 -6.84 6.31
N TRP A 271 -3.37 -7.75 7.16
CA TRP A 271 -3.61 -9.20 7.04
C TRP A 271 -5.10 -9.57 7.06
N ALA A 272 -5.88 -8.88 7.90
CA ALA A 272 -7.32 -9.06 7.98
C ALA A 272 -8.00 -7.77 8.40
N VAL A 273 -9.31 -7.72 8.13
CA VAL A 273 -10.18 -6.60 8.49
C VAL A 273 -10.12 -6.24 9.98
N TYR A 274 -9.82 -7.22 10.85
CA TYR A 274 -9.71 -7.03 12.30
C TYR A 274 -8.62 -6.02 12.71
N ALA A 275 -7.57 -5.84 11.91
CA ALA A 275 -6.52 -4.86 12.18
C ALA A 275 -6.74 -3.51 11.45
N ALA A 276 -7.83 -3.37 10.70
CA ALA A 276 -8.09 -2.25 9.80
C ALA A 276 -9.55 -1.75 9.88
N THR A 277 -10.24 -1.98 11.00
CA THR A 277 -11.59 -1.44 11.18
C THR A 277 -11.92 -1.15 12.64
N ASP A 278 -12.63 -0.04 12.83
CA ASP A 278 -13.32 0.27 14.09
C ASP A 278 -14.81 -0.12 14.06
N GLN A 279 -15.28 -0.71 12.95
CA GLN A 279 -16.63 -1.26 12.88
C GLN A 279 -16.71 -2.56 13.67
N GLN A 280 -17.81 -2.75 14.39
CA GLN A 280 -18.01 -3.96 15.17
C GLN A 280 -18.06 -5.18 14.25
N LEU A 281 -17.19 -6.14 14.53
CA LEU A 281 -17.14 -7.44 13.86
C LEU A 281 -17.56 -8.55 14.81
N SER A 282 -18.14 -9.61 14.25
CA SER A 282 -18.26 -10.89 14.95
C SER A 282 -16.87 -11.43 15.29
N PRO A 283 -16.73 -12.23 16.36
CA PRO A 283 -15.48 -12.91 16.65
C PRO A 283 -15.02 -13.78 15.47
N PRO A 284 -13.70 -14.03 15.36
CA PRO A 284 -13.18 -14.96 14.36
C PRO A 284 -13.74 -16.39 14.53
N PRO A 285 -13.81 -17.18 13.45
CA PRO A 285 -14.25 -18.57 13.52
C PRO A 285 -13.50 -19.37 14.59
N GLY A 286 -14.23 -20.14 15.40
CA GLY A 286 -13.65 -20.92 16.51
C GLY A 286 -13.63 -20.19 17.86
N HIS A 287 -14.05 -18.92 17.90
CA HIS A 287 -14.22 -18.15 19.14
C HIS A 287 -15.71 -17.90 19.41
N ALA A 288 -16.16 -18.17 20.63
CA ALA A 288 -17.56 -17.99 21.01
C ALA A 288 -17.96 -16.50 21.01
N GLU A 289 -19.11 -16.18 20.40
CA GLU A 289 -19.83 -14.93 20.65
C GLU A 289 -20.15 -14.87 22.15
N GLY A 290 -19.47 -13.99 22.89
CA GLY A 290 -19.61 -13.90 24.35
C GLY A 290 -18.64 -14.76 25.16
N GLY A 291 -17.49 -15.16 24.60
CA GLY A 291 -16.36 -15.73 25.35
C GLY A 291 -15.80 -14.75 26.40
N SER A 292 -16.45 -14.76 27.55
CA SER A 292 -16.23 -14.05 28.82
C SER A 292 -14.78 -13.69 29.16
N ALA A 293 -14.55 -12.37 29.20
CA ALA A 293 -13.62 -11.61 30.05
C ALA A 293 -12.10 -11.83 29.90
N THR A 294 -11.38 -10.75 29.60
CA THR A 294 -10.06 -10.51 30.21
C THR A 294 -10.17 -9.27 31.10
N ALA A 295 -9.57 -9.37 32.29
CA ALA A 295 -9.45 -8.36 33.37
C ALA A 295 -10.40 -7.14 33.28
N GLY A 296 -11.51 -7.16 34.05
CA GLY A 296 -12.30 -5.95 34.32
C GLY A 296 -13.75 -5.91 33.81
N GLY A 297 -14.27 -6.99 33.23
CA GLY A 297 -15.73 -7.14 32.97
C GLY A 297 -16.28 -6.50 31.68
N SER A 298 -15.44 -5.88 30.86
CA SER A 298 -15.83 -5.39 29.53
C SER A 298 -15.73 -6.49 28.46
N PRO A 299 -16.62 -6.49 27.44
CA PRO A 299 -16.52 -7.43 26.31
C PRO A 299 -15.19 -7.26 25.58
N ARG A 300 -14.50 -8.36 25.28
CA ARG A 300 -13.25 -8.35 24.52
C ARG A 300 -13.51 -7.82 23.12
N LYS A 301 -12.79 -6.76 22.72
CA LYS A 301 -12.79 -6.22 21.37
C LYS A 301 -11.79 -7.02 20.52
N TRP A 302 -12.21 -7.48 19.34
CA TRP A 302 -11.41 -8.30 18.42
C TRP A 302 -10.94 -7.50 17.19
N PHE A 303 -11.23 -6.21 17.16
CA PHE A 303 -11.02 -5.35 16.01
C PHE A 303 -10.54 -3.99 16.47
N PHE A 304 -9.62 -3.40 15.73
CA PHE A 304 -9.21 -2.01 15.89
C PHE A 304 -8.57 -1.56 14.58
N ASP A 305 -8.86 -0.34 14.14
CA ASP A 305 -8.17 0.23 13.00
C ASP A 305 -6.81 0.79 13.45
N TYR A 306 -5.76 -0.03 13.34
CA TYR A 306 -4.39 0.36 13.70
C TYR A 306 -3.75 1.29 12.67
N TRP A 307 -4.32 1.43 11.49
CA TRP A 307 -3.71 2.12 10.35
C TRP A 307 -4.38 3.44 10.00
N LYS A 308 -5.41 3.85 10.76
CA LYS A 308 -6.02 5.19 10.65
C LYS A 308 -5.02 6.31 10.96
N ASP A 309 -5.24 7.45 10.32
CA ASP A 309 -4.35 8.62 10.38
C ASP A 309 -4.01 9.05 11.82
N GLU A 310 -4.99 9.02 12.72
CA GLU A 310 -4.80 9.34 14.14
C GLU A 310 -3.67 8.50 14.77
N CYS A 311 -3.69 7.19 14.55
CA CYS A 311 -2.70 6.28 15.12
C CYS A 311 -1.32 6.48 14.49
N LEU A 312 -1.29 6.72 13.17
CA LEU A 312 -0.06 7.01 12.45
C LEU A 312 0.62 8.30 12.96
N VAL A 313 -0.16 9.35 13.26
CA VAL A 313 0.35 10.60 13.83
C VAL A 313 0.85 10.39 15.26
N LYS A 314 0.08 9.72 16.11
CA LYS A 314 0.47 9.44 17.51
C LYS A 314 1.76 8.61 17.64
N ALA A 315 2.08 7.79 16.65
CA ALA A 315 3.33 7.03 16.60
C ALA A 315 4.60 7.88 16.42
N GLY A 316 4.48 9.22 16.46
CA GLY A 316 5.57 10.17 16.22
C GLY A 316 5.69 10.53 14.74
N GLY A 317 4.55 10.50 14.05
CA GLY A 317 4.42 10.75 12.63
C GLY A 317 4.05 12.18 12.28
N LEU A 318 4.26 12.57 11.01
CA LEU A 318 3.72 13.82 10.46
C LEU A 318 2.25 13.61 10.07
N ALA A 319 1.41 14.62 10.24
CA ALA A 319 0.09 14.64 9.63
C ALA A 319 0.26 14.70 8.10
N THR A 320 -0.26 13.70 7.40
CA THR A 320 -0.10 13.50 5.95
C THR A 320 -1.33 13.85 5.14
#